data_AF-A0A1Y3B5S5-F1
#
_entry.id   AF-A0A1Y3B5S5-F1
#
_cell.length_a   1.000
_cell.length_b   1.000
_cell.length_c   1.000
_cell.angle_alpha   90.00
_cell.angle_beta   90.00
_cell.angle_gamma   90.00
#
_symmetry.space_group_name_H-M   'P 1'
#
loop_
_entity.id
_entity.type
_entity.pdbx_description
1 polymer ?
#
loop_
_entity_poly.entity_id
_entity_poly.type
_entity_poly.pdbx_seq_one_letter_code
_entity_poly.pdbx_strand_id
1 'polypeptide(L)'
;MDDFDRLPFNNKNTFEHNTSMDGLNDKQNHPVFIITIHPLKNGLFRVLNFMPNNNIKFNNYPIIDRMLLSKSLLASYVKLITLNLFRRRRMNTESFQFPHVKRRIKIQEMANKFKISSNNNHKLASEIFESKFL
;
A
#
# COMPACT_ATOMS: atom_id res chain seq x y z
N MET A 1 -17.06 5.75 31.37
CA MET A 1 -16.89 4.57 30.50
C MET A 1 -17.29 5.04 29.11
N ASP A 2 -16.32 5.27 28.21
CA ASP A 2 -16.62 5.82 26.90
C ASP A 2 -17.27 4.74 26.02
N ASP A 3 -18.34 5.09 25.27
CA ASP A 3 -19.05 4.16 24.36
C ASP A 3 -18.13 3.47 23.34
N PHE A 4 -16.94 4.02 23.10
CA PHE A 4 -15.91 3.46 22.23
C PHE A 4 -15.34 2.12 22.74
N ASP A 5 -15.31 1.89 24.06
CA ASP A 5 -14.78 0.66 24.62
C ASP A 5 -15.70 -0.56 24.39
N ARG A 6 -16.97 -0.30 24.04
CA ARG A 6 -17.98 -1.30 23.72
C ARG A 6 -18.02 -1.70 22.25
N LEU A 7 -17.24 -1.03 21.39
CA LEU A 7 -17.20 -1.40 19.97
C LEU A 7 -16.58 -2.80 19.83
N PRO A 8 -17.15 -3.66 18.96
CA PRO A 8 -16.72 -5.06 18.81
C PRO A 8 -15.25 -5.19 18.38
N PHE A 9 -14.59 -4.11 17.95
CA PHE A 9 -13.19 -4.09 17.55
C PHE A 9 -12.20 -3.93 18.72
N ASN A 10 -12.68 -3.54 19.91
CA ASN A 10 -11.81 -3.31 21.07
C ASN A 10 -11.50 -4.60 21.84
N ASN A 11 -12.32 -5.64 21.66
CA ASN A 11 -11.98 -6.98 22.13
C ASN A 11 -10.94 -7.57 21.19
N LYS A 12 -9.72 -7.79 21.70
CA LYS A 12 -8.65 -8.51 20.98
C LYS A 12 -9.13 -9.87 20.44
N ASN A 13 -10.17 -10.44 21.05
CA ASN A 13 -10.74 -11.74 20.70
C ASN A 13 -11.70 -11.70 19.49
N THR A 14 -12.25 -10.55 19.10
CA THR A 14 -13.30 -10.51 18.06
C THR A 14 -12.75 -10.70 16.65
N PHE A 15 -11.46 -10.42 16.43
CA PHE A 15 -10.78 -10.71 15.16
C PHE A 15 -10.15 -12.10 15.11
N GLU A 16 -10.02 -12.80 16.25
CA GLU A 16 -9.48 -14.16 16.30
C GLU A 16 -10.57 -15.24 16.11
N HIS A 17 -11.85 -14.92 16.35
CA HIS A 17 -12.89 -15.95 16.47
C HIS A 17 -13.72 -16.27 15.20
N ASN A 18 -13.41 -15.65 14.05
CA ASN A 18 -14.09 -15.95 12.77
C ASN A 18 -13.20 -16.69 11.75
N THR A 19 -12.04 -17.20 12.17
CA THR A 19 -11.16 -18.04 11.34
C THR A 19 -10.96 -19.40 11.98
N SER A 20 -11.96 -20.26 11.87
CA SER A 20 -11.91 -21.71 12.12
C SER A 20 -13.19 -22.29 11.50
N MET A 21 -13.23 -23.16 10.49
CA MET A 21 -12.25 -24.07 9.88
C MET A 21 -12.67 -24.29 8.42
N ASP A 22 -11.73 -24.19 7.48
CA ASP A 22 -11.55 -25.17 6.40
C ASP A 22 -10.25 -24.86 5.64
N GLY A 23 -9.52 -25.92 5.34
CA GLY A 23 -8.07 -25.93 5.23
C GLY A 23 -7.45 -25.06 4.14
N LEU A 24 -6.35 -24.39 4.51
CA LEU A 24 -5.05 -24.41 3.82
C LEU A 24 -4.10 -23.52 4.62
N ASN A 25 -3.07 -24.14 5.21
CA ASN A 25 -1.95 -23.46 5.85
C ASN A 25 -1.35 -22.41 4.89
N ASP A 26 -0.99 -21.23 5.45
CA ASP A 26 -0.30 -20.10 4.80
C ASP A 26 -1.15 -18.91 4.28
N LYS A 27 -2.19 -18.50 5.01
CA LYS A 27 -2.80 -17.17 4.81
C LYS A 27 -2.05 -16.12 5.62
N GLN A 28 -1.04 -15.53 4.99
CA GLN A 28 -0.42 -14.24 5.35
C GLN A 28 -1.38 -13.37 6.19
N ASN A 29 -1.03 -13.13 7.45
CA ASN A 29 -1.69 -12.17 8.33
C ASN A 29 -1.54 -10.76 7.73
N HIS A 30 -2.34 -10.44 6.72
CA HIS A 30 -2.28 -9.14 6.08
C HIS A 30 -2.75 -8.08 7.08
N PRO A 31 -1.97 -7.03 7.32
CA PRO A 31 -2.33 -5.98 8.28
C PRO A 31 -3.63 -5.31 7.82
N VAL A 32 -4.66 -5.38 8.66
CA VAL A 32 -5.98 -4.76 8.44
C VAL A 32 -5.98 -3.37 9.04
N PHE A 33 -6.32 -2.36 8.25
CA PHE A 33 -6.47 -1.00 8.76
C PHE A 33 -7.95 -0.65 8.90
N ILE A 34 -8.30 -0.04 10.04
CA ILE A 34 -9.66 0.34 10.38
C ILE A 34 -9.73 1.85 10.53
N ILE A 35 -10.67 2.47 9.83
CA ILE A 35 -10.98 3.91 9.94
C ILE A 35 -12.40 4.01 10.50
N THR A 36 -12.53 4.41 11.75
CA THR A 36 -13.82 4.61 12.40
C THR A 36 -14.23 6.06 12.29
N ILE A 37 -15.46 6.30 11.83
CA ILE A 37 -16.03 7.64 11.69
C ILE A 37 -17.25 7.71 12.60
N HIS A 38 -17.22 8.62 13.57
CA HIS A 38 -18.29 8.82 14.53
C HIS A 38 -18.89 10.24 14.38
N PRO A 39 -20.17 10.38 13.98
CA PRO A 39 -20.82 11.68 13.92
C PRO A 39 -21.04 12.27 15.32
N LEU A 40 -20.81 13.56 15.49
CA LEU A 40 -21.02 14.28 16.73
C LEU A 40 -22.27 15.17 16.64
N LYS A 41 -22.88 15.49 17.78
CA LYS A 41 -24.09 16.31 17.87
C LYS A 41 -23.92 17.73 17.29
N ASN A 42 -22.69 18.23 17.23
CA ASN A 42 -22.33 19.55 16.69
C ASN A 42 -22.09 19.56 15.17
N GLY A 43 -22.37 18.46 14.45
CA GLY A 43 -22.18 18.37 13.00
C GLY A 43 -20.73 18.11 12.55
N LEU A 44 -19.82 17.89 13.50
CA LEU A 44 -18.46 17.40 13.24
C LEU A 44 -18.40 15.87 13.28
N PHE A 45 -17.27 15.32 12.86
CA PHE A 45 -17.00 13.89 12.84
C PHE A 45 -15.72 13.60 13.60
N ARG A 46 -15.77 12.67 14.55
CA ARG A 46 -14.59 12.12 15.19
C ARG A 46 -14.08 10.95 14.36
N VAL A 47 -12.84 11.04 13.89
CA VAL A 47 -12.18 10.00 13.09
C VAL A 47 -11.06 9.36 13.89
N LEU A 48 -11.13 8.05 14.04
CA LEU A 48 -10.13 7.22 14.68
C LEU A 48 -9.53 6.28 13.64
N ASN A 49 -8.21 6.28 13.53
CA ASN A 49 -7.49 5.29 12.73
C ASN A 49 -6.96 4.24 13.70
N PHE A 50 -7.10 2.96 13.35
CA PHE A 50 -6.67 1.86 14.19
C PHE A 50 -6.07 0.73 13.35
N MET A 51 -5.03 0.11 13.89
CA MET A 51 -4.39 -1.08 13.34
C MET A 51 -4.29 -2.10 14.49
N PRO A 52 -5.07 -3.20 14.47
CA PRO A 52 -5.11 -4.17 15.56
C PRO A 52 -3.78 -4.89 15.78
N ASN A 53 -3.06 -5.14 14.69
CA ASN A 53 -1.76 -5.80 14.76
C ASN A 53 -0.70 -4.70 14.72
N ASN A 54 -0.17 -4.30 15.88
CA ASN A 54 0.95 -3.37 16.09
C ASN A 54 2.23 -3.82 15.35
N ASN A 55 2.14 -3.92 14.03
CA ASN A 55 3.25 -4.15 13.15
C ASN A 55 4.08 -2.89 13.22
N ILE A 56 5.19 -2.96 13.95
CA ILE A 56 6.14 -1.86 14.20
C ILE A 56 6.47 -1.12 12.90
N LYS A 57 6.51 -1.82 11.75
CA LYS A 57 6.73 -1.28 10.39
C LYS A 57 5.71 -0.20 9.94
N PHE A 58 4.52 -0.14 10.55
CA PHE A 58 3.44 0.82 10.26
C PHE A 58 3.23 1.86 11.36
N ASN A 59 3.81 1.69 12.56
CA ASN A 59 3.68 2.62 13.69
C ASN A 59 4.49 3.92 13.54
N ASN A 60 5.45 3.99 12.62
CA ASN A 60 6.36 5.15 12.48
C ASN A 60 5.77 6.35 11.69
N TYR A 61 4.46 6.42 11.45
CA TYR A 61 3.83 7.60 10.87
C TYR A 61 3.04 8.32 11.96
N PRO A 62 3.10 9.67 12.06
CA PRO A 62 2.25 10.42 12.96
C PRO A 62 0.83 10.43 12.38
N ILE A 63 0.16 9.28 12.39
CA ILE A 63 -1.27 9.24 12.17
C ILE A 63 -1.83 9.94 13.39
N ILE A 64 -2.40 11.13 13.18
CA ILE A 64 -3.07 11.84 14.26
C ILE A 64 -4.27 10.99 14.61
N ASP A 65 -4.17 10.29 15.73
CA ASP A 65 -5.28 9.51 16.25
C ASP A 65 -6.33 10.47 16.83
N ARG A 66 -7.61 10.12 16.59
CA ARG A 66 -8.79 10.82 17.16
C ARG A 66 -8.95 12.27 16.69
N MET A 67 -8.91 12.51 15.38
CA MET A 67 -9.16 13.82 14.79
C MET A 67 -10.65 14.21 14.83
N LEU A 68 -10.95 15.50 14.93
CA LEU A 68 -12.27 16.06 14.63
C LEU A 68 -12.24 16.76 13.27
N LEU A 69 -13.15 16.36 12.37
CA LEU A 69 -13.24 16.88 11.01
C LEU A 69 -14.65 17.40 10.71
N SER A 70 -14.72 18.42 9.87
CA SER A 70 -16.00 18.88 9.30
C SER A 70 -16.48 17.92 8.21
N LYS A 71 -17.77 18.01 7.86
CA LYS A 71 -18.38 17.22 6.78
C LYS A 71 -17.66 17.37 5.43
N SER A 72 -17.20 18.58 5.09
CA SER A 72 -16.55 18.88 3.82
C SER A 72 -15.14 18.28 3.72
N LEU A 73 -14.41 18.20 4.84
CA LEU A 73 -13.04 17.68 4.87
C LEU A 73 -12.98 16.17 5.05
N LEU A 74 -14.02 15.56 5.66
CA LEU A 74 -14.06 14.13 5.95
C LEU A 74 -13.81 13.26 4.71
N ALA A 75 -14.44 13.58 3.59
CA ALA A 75 -14.28 12.80 2.35
C ALA A 75 -12.84 12.85 1.83
N SER A 76 -12.23 14.03 1.80
CA SER A 76 -10.84 14.22 1.38
C SER A 76 -9.87 13.52 2.33
N TYR A 77 -10.12 13.62 3.64
CA TYR A 77 -9.34 12.95 4.66
C TYR A 77 -9.33 11.43 4.46
N VAL A 78 -10.50 10.80 4.36
CA VAL A 78 -10.62 9.33 4.20
C VAL A 78 -9.90 8.87 2.92
N LYS A 79 -10.04 9.60 1.81
CA LYS A 79 -9.31 9.30 0.57
C LYS A 79 -7.80 9.34 0.76
N LEU A 80 -7.29 10.42 1.37
CA LEU A 80 -5.85 10.62 1.55
C LEU A 80 -5.25 9.62 2.53
N ILE A 81 -5.91 9.37 3.66
CA ILE A 81 -5.41 8.41 4.66
C ILE A 81 -5.38 7.01 4.07
N THR A 82 -6.44 6.60 3.35
CA THR A 82 -6.49 5.30 2.65
C THR A 82 -5.36 5.18 1.64
N LEU A 83 -5.17 6.18 0.77
CA LEU A 83 -4.12 6.16 -0.24
C LEU A 83 -2.71 6.08 0.39
N ASN A 84 -2.47 6.84 1.45
CA ASN A 84 -1.20 6.82 2.18
C ASN A 84 -0.95 5.44 2.82
N LEU A 85 -1.99 4.82 3.35
CA LEU A 85 -1.96 3.47 3.91
C LEU A 85 -1.58 2.41 2.89
N PHE A 86 -2.23 2.45 1.71
CA PHE A 86 -1.93 1.54 0.61
C PHE A 86 -0.50 1.73 0.11
N ARG A 87 -0.04 2.97 -0.04
CA ARG A 87 1.35 3.28 -0.41
C ARG A 87 2.33 2.73 0.62
N ARG A 88 2.03 2.84 1.91
CA ARG A 88 2.87 2.28 2.98
C ARG A 88 2.88 0.76 2.96
N ARG A 89 1.73 0.12 2.80
CA ARG A 89 1.62 -1.34 2.67
C ARG A 89 2.46 -1.83 1.50
N ARG A 90 2.38 -1.13 0.36
CA ARG A 90 3.19 -1.38 -0.82
C ARG A 90 4.68 -1.22 -0.53
N MET A 91 5.10 -0.17 0.19
CA MET A 91 6.52 0.04 0.53
C MET A 91 7.09 -1.01 1.48
N ASN A 92 6.26 -1.57 2.36
CA ASN A 92 6.67 -2.63 3.30
C ASN A 92 6.77 -4.02 2.64
N THR A 93 6.33 -4.17 1.38
CA THR A 93 6.50 -5.42 0.62
C THR A 93 7.95 -5.54 0.14
N GLU A 94 8.60 -6.67 0.39
CA GLU A 94 10.02 -6.88 0.02
C GLU A 94 10.29 -6.74 -1.49
N SER A 95 9.31 -7.09 -2.32
CA SER A 95 9.39 -6.90 -3.77
C SER A 95 9.19 -5.45 -4.24
N PHE A 96 9.00 -4.51 -3.32
CA PHE A 96 8.82 -3.12 -3.67
C PHE A 96 10.12 -2.45 -4.06
N GLN A 97 10.13 -1.92 -5.28
CA GLN A 97 11.18 -1.06 -5.78
C GLN A 97 10.55 0.24 -6.25
N PHE A 98 11.21 1.36 -5.97
CA PHE A 98 10.75 2.65 -6.46
C PHE A 98 10.73 2.69 -8.00
N PRO A 99 9.82 3.48 -8.61
CA PRO A 99 9.70 3.56 -10.07
C PRO A 99 11.02 3.88 -10.78
N HIS A 100 11.84 4.75 -10.21
CA HIS A 100 13.15 5.09 -10.77
C HIS A 100 14.14 3.92 -10.70
N VAL A 101 14.11 3.11 -9.63
CA VAL A 101 14.94 1.89 -9.50
C VAL A 101 14.51 0.86 -10.54
N LYS A 102 13.20 0.59 -10.67
CA LYS A 102 12.66 -0.32 -11.69
C LYS A 102 13.05 0.11 -13.10
N ARG A 103 12.91 1.40 -13.39
CA ARG A 103 13.30 1.98 -14.68
C ARG A 103 14.79 1.77 -14.95
N ARG A 104 15.65 2.07 -13.98
CA ARG A 104 17.11 1.88 -14.11
C ARG A 104 17.48 0.41 -14.37
N ILE A 105 16.95 -0.52 -13.58
CA ILE A 105 17.19 -1.96 -13.75
C ILE A 105 16.75 -2.39 -15.15
N LYS A 106 15.56 -1.95 -15.60
CA LYS A 106 15.04 -2.34 -16.91
C LYS A 106 15.90 -1.82 -18.06
N ILE A 107 16.40 -0.58 -17.97
CA ILE A 107 17.32 -0.01 -18.95
C ILE A 107 18.63 -0.81 -19.00
N GLN A 108 19.17 -1.19 -17.83
CA GLN A 108 20.37 -2.02 -17.76
C GLN A 108 20.16 -3.41 -18.36
N GLU A 109 19.02 -4.06 -18.09
CA GLU A 109 18.65 -5.33 -18.73
C GLU A 109 18.63 -5.22 -20.26
N MET A 110 18.01 -4.16 -20.80
CA MET A 110 17.97 -3.92 -22.24
C MET A 110 19.38 -3.72 -22.78
N ALA A 111 20.17 -2.84 -22.19
CA ALA A 111 21.54 -2.57 -22.61
C ALA A 111 22.41 -3.84 -22.61
N ASN A 112 22.27 -4.68 -21.59
CA ASN A 112 23.02 -5.95 -21.49
C ASN A 112 22.59 -6.97 -22.54
N LYS A 113 21.29 -7.08 -22.84
CA LYS A 113 20.78 -7.93 -23.94
C LYS A 113 21.39 -7.52 -25.29
N PHE A 114 21.44 -6.22 -25.58
CA PHE A 114 22.01 -5.72 -26.83
C PHE A 114 23.53 -5.89 -26.91
N LYS A 115 24.27 -5.74 -25.80
CA LYS A 115 25.72 -5.99 -25.74
C LYS A 115 26.09 -7.43 -26.06
N ILE A 116 25.37 -8.42 -25.51
CA ILE A 116 25.62 -9.85 -25.75
C ILE A 116 25.35 -10.21 -27.21
N SER A 117 24.37 -9.56 -27.83
CA SER A 117 24.08 -9.71 -29.27
C SER A 117 25.18 -9.10 -30.15
N SER A 118 25.90 -8.07 -29.69
CA SER A 118 26.72 -7.21 -30.56
C SER A 118 27.89 -7.92 -31.26
N ASN A 119 28.42 -9.03 -30.74
CA ASN A 119 29.48 -9.79 -31.43
C ASN A 119 29.05 -10.33 -32.81
N ASN A 120 27.75 -10.62 -33.02
CA ASN A 120 27.20 -11.07 -34.30
C ASN A 120 26.19 -10.09 -34.94
N ASN A 121 25.80 -9.02 -34.24
CA ASN A 121 24.65 -8.17 -34.63
C ASN A 121 25.00 -6.75 -35.10
N HIS A 122 26.28 -6.37 -35.16
CA HIS A 122 26.68 -5.04 -35.66
C HIS A 122 26.28 -4.80 -37.13
N LYS A 123 26.20 -5.88 -37.95
CA LYS A 123 25.71 -5.82 -39.35
C LYS A 123 24.17 -5.77 -39.47
N LEU A 124 23.46 -6.51 -38.63
CA LEU A 124 21.99 -6.58 -38.66
C LEU A 124 21.34 -5.28 -38.15
N ALA A 125 21.95 -4.62 -37.16
CA ALA A 125 21.45 -3.34 -36.67
C ALA A 125 21.57 -2.23 -37.75
N SER A 126 22.68 -2.17 -38.49
CA SER A 126 22.84 -1.19 -39.58
C SER A 126 21.82 -1.41 -40.71
N GLU A 127 21.54 -2.66 -41.10
CA GLU A 127 20.54 -2.95 -42.15
C GLU A 127 19.13 -2.52 -41.75
N ILE A 128 18.73 -2.73 -40.49
CA ILE A 128 17.38 -2.37 -40.03
C ILE A 128 17.16 -0.85 -39.96
N PHE A 129 18.20 -0.07 -39.64
CA PHE A 129 18.10 1.39 -39.56
C PHE A 129 18.30 2.08 -40.92
N GLU A 130 19.04 1.47 -41.85
CA GLU A 130 19.15 1.93 -43.25
C GLU A 130 17.87 1.63 -44.06
N SER A 131 17.21 0.49 -43.83
CA SER A 131 16.07 0.06 -44.66
C SER A 131 14.75 0.80 -44.40
N LYS A 132 14.72 1.84 -43.56
CA LYS A 132 13.49 2.58 -43.20
C LYS A 132 13.54 4.09 -43.49
N PHE A 133 14.57 4.58 -44.16
CA PHE A 133 14.69 5.98 -44.58
C PHE A 133 14.88 6.17 -46.10
N LEU A 134 14.19 5.34 -46.89
CA LEU A 134 13.97 5.55 -48.33
C LEU A 134 12.48 5.36 -48.64
#